data_AF-A0A7J9YGC3-F1
#
_entry.id   AF-A0A7J9YGC3-F1
#
_cell.length_a   1.000
_cell.length_b   1.000
_cell.length_c   1.000
_cell.angle_alpha   90.00
_cell.angle_beta   90.00
_cell.angle_gamma   90.00
#
_symmetry.space_group_name_H-M   'P 1'
#
loop_
_entity.id
_entity.type
_entity.pdbx_description
1 polymer ?
#
loop_
_entity_poly.entity_id
_entity_poly.type
_entity_poly.pdbx_seq_one_letter_code
_entity_poly.pdbx_strand_id
1 'polypeptide(L)'
;MPSDTVCAVSVIETVVVFVVIPAAIYGLLGLWTLRSKFSGHSRYRPGQDWPHPPVWWTANPEGAARQHGTTAADTDSVSATSLGGARGSW
;
A
#
# COMPACT_ATOMS: atom_id res chain seq x y z
N MET A 1 -46.03 -44.90 -9.02
CA MET A 1 -45.54 -44.23 -7.79
C MET A 1 -44.34 -43.42 -8.19
N PRO A 2 -44.40 -42.07 -8.21
CA PRO A 2 -43.21 -41.28 -8.44
C PRO A 2 -42.26 -41.54 -7.27
N SER A 3 -41.06 -41.98 -7.60
CA SER A 3 -39.99 -42.25 -6.64
C SER A 3 -39.46 -40.91 -6.15
N ASP A 4 -40.13 -40.34 -5.15
CA ASP A 4 -39.68 -39.14 -4.44
C ASP A 4 -38.41 -39.41 -3.60
N THR A 5 -37.90 -40.65 -3.65
CA THR A 5 -36.71 -41.17 -2.98
C THR A 5 -35.45 -40.99 -3.85
N VAL A 6 -35.21 -39.75 -4.29
CA VAL A 6 -33.86 -39.24 -4.61
C VAL A 6 -33.53 -38.12 -3.63
N CYS A 7 -33.78 -38.37 -2.35
CA CYS A 7 -33.35 -37.48 -1.28
C CYS A 7 -31.82 -37.55 -1.15
N ALA A 8 -31.12 -36.44 -1.40
CA ALA A 8 -29.98 -35.94 -0.58
C ALA A 8 -29.08 -34.94 -1.35
N VAL A 9 -29.65 -34.02 -2.14
CA VAL A 9 -29.14 -32.67 -2.49
C VAL A 9 -29.79 -32.24 -3.82
N SER A 10 -30.41 -31.06 -3.86
CA SER A 10 -30.99 -30.53 -5.11
C SER A 10 -29.91 -29.97 -6.04
N VAL A 11 -30.14 -29.94 -7.36
CA VAL A 11 -29.18 -29.33 -8.32
C VAL A 11 -28.87 -27.87 -7.95
N ILE A 12 -29.89 -27.14 -7.48
CA ILE A 12 -29.74 -25.76 -7.00
C ILE A 12 -28.81 -25.71 -5.80
N GLU A 13 -28.96 -26.63 -4.84
CA GLU A 13 -28.11 -26.71 -3.65
C GLU A 13 -26.65 -27.02 -4.02
N THR A 14 -26.39 -27.93 -4.95
CA THR A 14 -25.04 -28.17 -5.49
C THR A 14 -24.44 -26.89 -6.08
N VAL A 15 -25.21 -26.14 -6.88
CA VAL A 15 -24.73 -24.88 -7.46
C VAL A 15 -24.45 -23.83 -6.38
N VAL A 16 -25.33 -23.71 -5.39
CA VAL A 16 -25.13 -22.79 -4.26
C VAL A 16 -23.84 -23.14 -3.52
N VAL A 17 -23.64 -24.41 -3.19
CA VAL A 17 -22.48 -24.84 -2.39
C VAL A 17 -21.18 -24.74 -3.17
N PHE A 18 -21.14 -25.14 -4.44
CA PHE A 18 -19.89 -25.22 -5.20
C PHE A 18 -19.56 -23.98 -6.02
N VAL A 19 -20.52 -23.09 -6.28
CA VAL A 19 -20.28 -21.87 -7.07
C VAL A 19 -20.50 -20.63 -6.22
N VAL A 20 -21.66 -20.55 -5.54
CA VAL A 20 -22.03 -19.32 -4.82
C VAL A 20 -21.18 -19.13 -3.57
N ILE A 21 -20.96 -20.18 -2.75
CA ILE A 21 -20.14 -20.07 -1.54
C ILE A 21 -18.68 -19.69 -1.89
N PRO A 22 -17.97 -20.36 -2.81
CA PRO A 22 -16.61 -19.97 -3.17
C PRO A 22 -16.56 -18.56 -3.77
N ALA A 23 -17.49 -18.21 -4.66
CA ALA A 23 -17.55 -16.89 -5.24
C ALA A 23 -17.79 -15.81 -4.18
N ALA A 24 -18.63 -16.07 -3.17
CA ALA A 24 -18.87 -15.16 -2.06
C ALA A 24 -17.61 -14.98 -1.19
N ILE A 25 -16.87 -16.06 -0.91
CA ILE A 25 -15.61 -16.00 -0.16
C ILE A 25 -14.58 -15.17 -0.91
N TYR A 26 -14.34 -15.46 -2.20
CA TYR A 26 -13.40 -14.70 -3.01
C TYR A 26 -13.86 -13.24 -3.22
N GLY A 27 -15.16 -13.02 -3.37
CA GLY A 27 -15.74 -11.68 -3.46
C GLY A 27 -15.49 -10.88 -2.18
N LEU A 28 -15.70 -11.48 -1.01
CA LEU A 28 -15.46 -10.84 0.29
C LEU A 28 -13.97 -10.55 0.51
N LEU A 29 -13.10 -11.52 0.23
CA LEU A 29 -11.65 -11.35 0.34
C LEU A 29 -11.13 -10.30 -0.64
N GLY A 30 -11.63 -10.32 -1.88
CA GLY A 30 -11.30 -9.35 -2.92
C GLY A 30 -11.74 -7.95 -2.52
N LEU A 31 -12.96 -7.80 -2.03
CA LEU A 31 -13.49 -6.51 -1.57
C LEU A 31 -12.70 -5.99 -0.36
N TRP A 32 -12.36 -6.84 0.61
CA TRP A 32 -11.51 -6.45 1.74
C TRP A 32 -10.13 -6.01 1.26
N THR A 33 -9.52 -6.78 0.37
CA THR A 33 -8.18 -6.47 -0.18
C THR A 33 -8.19 -5.14 -0.94
N LEU A 34 -9.18 -4.92 -1.81
CA LEU A 34 -9.27 -3.70 -2.59
C LEU A 34 -9.72 -2.50 -1.75
N ARG A 35 -10.45 -2.70 -0.65
CA ARG A 35 -10.86 -1.60 0.26
C ARG A 35 -9.65 -0.78 0.74
N SER A 36 -8.53 -1.43 1.02
CA SER A 36 -7.27 -0.75 1.39
C SER A 36 -6.71 0.11 0.26
N LYS A 37 -6.85 -0.34 -0.99
CA LYS A 37 -6.39 0.41 -2.17
C LYS A 37 -7.24 1.66 -2.43
N PHE A 38 -8.54 1.60 -2.15
CA PHE A 38 -9.44 2.76 -2.30
C PHE A 38 -9.29 3.79 -1.18
N SER A 39 -8.76 3.41 -0.01
CA SER A 39 -8.32 4.35 1.03
C SER A 39 -6.93 4.97 0.76
N GLY A 40 -6.46 4.94 -0.49
CA GLY A 40 -5.14 5.43 -0.88
C GLY A 40 -4.84 6.83 -0.38
N HIS A 41 -3.61 7.04 0.09
CA HIS A 41 -3.14 8.35 0.54
C HIS A 41 -3.30 9.40 -0.56
N SER A 42 -3.82 10.58 -0.19
CA SER A 42 -3.98 11.69 -1.12
C SER A 42 -2.63 12.03 -1.76
N ARG A 43 -2.58 11.98 -3.10
CA ARG A 43 -1.37 12.38 -3.84
C ARG A 43 -1.16 13.89 -3.64
N TYR A 44 0.08 14.27 -3.33
CA TYR A 44 0.46 15.68 -3.25
C TYR A 44 0.13 16.42 -4.56
N ARG A 45 -0.43 17.62 -4.43
CA ARG A 45 -0.73 18.53 -5.54
C ARG A 45 0.19 19.76 -5.48
N PRO A 46 0.77 20.21 -6.61
CA PRO A 46 1.53 21.46 -6.64
C PRO A 46 0.69 22.64 -6.11
N GLY A 47 1.23 23.41 -5.17
CA GLY A 47 0.54 24.53 -4.50
C GLY A 47 -0.19 24.17 -3.20
N GLN A 48 -0.29 22.89 -2.86
CA GLN A 48 -0.73 22.47 -1.52
C GLN A 48 0.44 22.55 -0.53
N ASP A 49 0.16 22.87 0.74
CA ASP A 49 1.17 22.75 1.80
C ASP A 49 1.61 21.30 1.95
N TRP A 50 2.91 21.07 2.14
CA TRP A 50 3.50 19.74 2.30
C TRP A 50 3.19 19.18 3.70
N PRO A 51 2.27 18.20 3.85
CA PRO A 51 1.82 17.73 5.15
C PRO A 51 2.65 16.52 5.64
N HIS A 52 3.64 16.10 4.87
CA HIS A 52 4.48 14.96 5.16
C HIS A 52 5.76 15.41 5.89
N PRO A 53 6.40 14.55 6.67
CA PRO A 53 7.73 14.86 7.21
C PRO A 53 8.71 15.16 6.07
N PRO A 54 9.78 15.94 6.31
CA PRO A 54 10.85 16.11 5.34
C PRO A 54 11.39 14.75 4.88
N VAL A 55 11.41 14.51 3.58
CA VAL A 55 11.92 13.26 2.99
C VAL A 55 13.11 13.57 2.10
N TRP A 56 14.22 12.88 2.36
CA TRP A 56 15.40 12.91 1.50
C TRP A 56 15.44 11.64 0.66
N TRP A 57 15.19 11.78 -0.64
CA TRP A 57 15.34 10.69 -1.59
C TRP A 57 16.77 10.69 -2.11
N THR A 58 17.56 9.71 -1.68
CA THR A 58 18.92 9.55 -2.18
C THR A 58 18.93 8.58 -3.36
N ALA A 59 19.66 8.92 -4.42
CA ALA A 59 20.02 7.96 -5.45
C ALA A 59 21.05 7.00 -4.85
N ASN A 60 20.54 6.02 -4.11
CA ASN A 60 21.26 5.02 -3.32
C ASN A 60 22.80 4.98 -3.48
N PRO A 61 23.61 5.57 -2.56
CA PRO A 61 25.06 5.64 -2.80
C PRO A 61 25.93 5.16 -1.62
N GLU A 62 25.68 4.11 -0.84
CA GLU A 62 25.56 2.68 -1.20
C GLU A 62 24.22 2.07 -0.75
N GLY A 63 23.43 2.85 0.00
CA GLY A 63 22.38 2.31 0.86
C GLY A 63 21.62 3.30 1.71
N ALA A 64 21.69 4.60 1.44
CA ALA A 64 21.11 5.71 2.23
C ALA A 64 21.49 5.76 3.72
N ALA A 65 22.48 4.99 4.12
CA ALA A 65 22.73 4.71 5.51
C ALA A 65 24.24 4.69 5.76
N ARG A 66 24.65 5.01 6.97
CA ARG A 66 23.80 4.96 8.16
C ARG A 66 24.20 6.18 8.97
N GLN A 67 23.38 7.22 9.14
CA GLN A 67 22.04 7.26 9.72
C GLN A 67 21.40 8.64 9.44
N HIS A 68 20.07 8.74 9.26
CA HIS A 68 19.34 9.94 9.68
C HIS A 68 17.98 9.55 10.23
N GLY A 69 18.04 8.99 11.44
CA GLY A 69 16.89 8.75 12.30
C GLY A 69 17.37 8.88 13.74
N THR A 70 16.94 9.97 14.38
CA THR A 70 16.83 10.18 15.84
C THR A 70 18.12 10.31 16.68
N THR A 71 18.42 11.57 16.99
CA THR A 71 18.86 12.08 18.31
C THR A 71 20.35 12.00 18.69
N ALA A 72 20.81 13.15 19.20
CA ALA A 72 22.03 13.46 19.95
C ALA A 72 23.30 13.77 19.13
N ALA A 73 23.74 15.01 19.30
CA ALA A 73 25.01 15.56 18.84
C ALA A 73 26.20 14.81 19.44
N ASP A 74 27.19 14.44 18.61
CA ASP A 74 28.61 14.66 18.92
C ASP A 74 29.49 14.50 17.66
N THR A 75 30.18 15.59 17.33
CA THR A 75 31.53 15.75 16.73
C THR A 75 32.08 14.68 15.78
N ASP A 76 32.08 14.98 14.47
CA ASP A 76 33.32 15.33 13.74
C ASP A 76 32.97 16.02 12.40
N SER A 77 33.21 17.34 12.33
CA SER A 77 32.78 18.18 11.22
C SER A 77 33.77 18.15 10.07
N VAL A 78 33.60 17.22 9.13
CA VAL A 78 34.17 17.41 7.79
C VAL A 78 33.47 18.64 7.19
N SER A 79 34.18 19.77 7.13
CA SER A 79 33.65 20.99 6.52
C SER A 79 33.38 20.75 5.04
N ALA A 80 32.11 20.51 4.69
CA ALA A 80 31.66 20.45 3.33
C ALA A 80 31.77 21.86 2.71
N THR A 81 32.87 22.11 2.00
CA THR A 81 33.04 23.37 1.25
C THR A 81 31.99 23.44 0.14
N SER A 82 31.32 24.59 0.00
CA SER A 82 30.30 24.78 -1.04
C SER A 82 30.92 24.67 -2.43
N LEU A 83 30.63 23.58 -3.15
CA LEU A 83 31.14 23.33 -4.50
C LEU A 83 30.37 24.10 -5.59
N GLY A 84 29.18 24.63 -5.29
CA GLY A 84 28.34 25.41 -6.21
C GLY A 84 26.86 25.41 -5.82
N GLY A 85 26.01 26.05 -6.61
CA GLY A 85 24.56 26.08 -6.39
C GLY A 85 23.77 26.57 -7.61
N ALA A 86 22.60 25.97 -7.84
CA ALA A 86 21.63 26.41 -8.84
C ALA A 86 20.29 26.66 -8.14
N ARG A 87 19.60 27.75 -8.53
CA ARG A 87 18.29 28.12 -7.98
C ARG A 87 17.37 28.63 -9.07
N GLY A 88 16.08 28.34 -8.91
CA GLY A 88 15.00 28.87 -9.75
C GLY A 88 13.76 29.06 -8.90
N SER A 89 12.96 30.06 -9.26
CA SER A 89 11.62 30.29 -8.70
C SER A 89 10.60 29.81 -9.72
N TRP A 90 10.16 28.57 -9.56
CA TRP A 90 9.00 28.05 -10.27
C TRP A 90 7.71 28.54 -9.59
#